data_AF-A0A969FMZ0-F1
#
_entry.id   AF-A0A969FMZ0-F1
#
_cell.length_a   1.000
_cell.length_b   1.000
_cell.length_c   1.000
_cell.angle_alpha   90.00
_cell.angle_beta   90.00
_cell.angle_gamma   90.00
#
_symmetry.space_group_name_H-M   'P 1'
#
loop_
_entity.id
_entity.type
_entity.pdbx_description
1 polymer ?
#
loop_
_entity_poly.entity_id
_entity_poly.type
_entity_poly.pdbx_seq_one_letter_code
_entity_poly.pdbx_strand_id
1 'polypeptide(L)'
;MVCPGRDRTAWQWLIDLMDADGADLIHCSAEEHDQMMIAVQAIRHFATFGLGIFLAEAGIDISRSLDLSSPIYRIGIDMVSRLFGQDAELYVDIMLATPERQHAIQQLAATFVRLADRVTSGDRDGLITEFANATATFGGETKRAVYESDQLIEMLSLLLASESNQAQD
;
A
#
# COMPACT_ATOMS: atom_id res chain seq x y z
N MET A 1 3.47 -1.09 17.18
CA MET A 1 3.56 0.28 17.75
C MET A 1 3.00 0.28 19.15
N VAL A 2 3.68 0.95 20.07
CA VAL A 2 3.27 1.10 21.47
C VAL A 2 3.04 2.59 21.72
N CYS A 3 1.79 2.97 21.97
CA CYS A 3 1.41 4.31 22.41
C CYS A 3 1.22 4.28 23.94
N PRO A 4 2.18 4.74 24.76
CA PRO A 4 2.08 4.63 26.20
C PRO A 4 0.86 5.38 26.73
N GLY A 5 -0.02 4.65 27.41
CA GLY A 5 -1.19 5.21 28.08
C GLY A 5 -0.89 5.54 29.54
N ARG A 6 -1.87 5.27 30.40
CA ARG A 6 -1.74 5.43 31.86
C ARG A 6 -1.24 4.15 32.51
N ASP A 7 -0.74 4.28 33.73
CA ASP A 7 -0.35 3.18 34.62
C ASP A 7 0.58 2.14 33.99
N ARG A 8 1.85 2.52 33.81
CA ARG A 8 2.86 1.69 33.13
C ARG A 8 3.01 0.30 33.73
N THR A 9 2.94 0.17 35.04
CA THR A 9 3.13 -1.12 35.71
C THR A 9 2.02 -2.12 35.38
N ALA A 10 0.82 -1.65 35.00
CA ALA A 10 -0.29 -2.51 34.61
C ALA A 10 -0.11 -3.17 33.24
N TRP A 11 0.58 -2.52 32.28
CA TRP A 11 0.72 -3.00 30.91
C TRP A 11 2.14 -3.39 30.50
N GLN A 12 3.18 -3.00 31.26
CA GLN A 12 4.57 -3.26 30.87
C GLN A 12 4.87 -4.75 30.63
N TRP A 13 4.29 -5.65 31.43
CA TRP A 13 4.48 -7.10 31.27
C TRP A 13 4.07 -7.61 29.88
N LEU A 14 3.04 -7.00 29.27
CA LEU A 14 2.57 -7.39 27.94
C LEU A 14 3.56 -6.96 26.86
N ILE A 15 4.15 -5.77 27.03
CA ILE A 15 5.18 -5.26 26.12
C ILE A 15 6.44 -6.12 26.22
N ASP A 16 6.85 -6.48 27.43
CA ASP A 16 8.00 -7.36 27.65
C ASP A 16 7.77 -8.75 27.06
N LEU A 17 6.54 -9.27 27.13
CA LEU A 17 6.16 -10.52 26.48
C LEU A 17 6.27 -10.44 24.95
N MET A 18 5.74 -9.37 24.35
CA MET A 18 5.82 -9.17 22.89
C MET A 18 7.27 -9.03 22.41
N ASP A 19 8.12 -8.33 23.17
CA ASP A 19 9.55 -8.20 22.89
C ASP A 19 10.26 -9.55 22.96
N ALA A 20 9.97 -10.35 23.99
CA ALA A 20 10.53 -11.69 24.15
C ALA A 20 10.12 -12.65 23.02
N ASP A 21 8.93 -12.47 22.45
CA ASP A 21 8.43 -13.22 21.29
C ASP A 21 8.98 -12.67 19.94
N GLY A 22 9.85 -11.66 19.98
CA GLY A 22 10.56 -11.13 18.80
C GLY A 22 9.81 -10.04 18.04
N ALA A 23 8.82 -9.39 18.65
CA ALA A 23 8.15 -8.24 18.04
C ALA A 23 9.10 -7.03 17.92
N ASP A 24 9.09 -6.36 16.77
CA ASP A 24 9.79 -5.08 16.61
C ASP A 24 8.93 -3.93 17.18
N LEU A 25 9.27 -3.49 18.40
CA LEU A 25 8.47 -2.53 19.16
C LEU A 25 8.87 -1.08 18.87
N ILE A 26 8.01 -0.39 18.12
CA ILE A 26 8.14 1.05 17.86
C ILE A 26 7.29 1.85 18.86
N HIS A 27 7.91 2.71 19.66
CA HIS A 27 7.21 3.61 20.58
C HIS A 27 6.93 4.96 19.92
N CYS A 28 5.69 5.44 20.04
CA CYS A 28 5.26 6.75 19.52
C CYS A 28 4.14 7.33 20.41
N SER A 29 3.78 8.60 20.19
CA SER A 29 2.55 9.15 20.79
C SER A 29 1.31 8.71 20.01
N ALA A 30 0.12 8.80 20.63
CA ALA A 30 -1.14 8.51 19.94
C ALA A 30 -1.36 9.46 18.75
N GLU A 31 -0.98 10.72 18.91
CA GLU A 31 -1.06 11.74 17.87
C GLU A 31 -0.12 11.43 16.70
N GLU A 32 1.13 11.04 16.98
CA GLU A 32 2.09 10.62 15.95
C GLU A 32 1.61 9.38 15.20
N HIS A 33 1.09 8.39 15.94
CA HIS A 33 0.47 7.20 15.36
C HIS A 33 -0.65 7.59 14.39
N ASP A 34 -1.63 8.37 14.85
CA ASP A 34 -2.81 8.71 14.04
C ASP A 34 -2.44 9.55 12.83
N GLN A 35 -1.51 10.50 12.98
CA GLN A 35 -0.98 11.30 11.89
C GLN A 35 -0.31 10.42 10.83
N MET A 36 0.50 9.44 11.24
CA MET A 36 1.17 8.53 10.30
C MET A 36 0.19 7.58 9.62
N MET A 37 -0.85 7.12 10.33
CA MET A 37 -1.86 6.22 9.80
C MET A 37 -2.74 6.85 8.71
N ILE A 38 -2.78 8.18 8.60
CA ILE A 38 -3.39 8.84 7.43
C ILE A 38 -2.70 8.34 6.15
N ALA A 39 -1.37 8.33 6.10
CA ALA A 39 -0.62 7.88 4.94
C ALA A 39 -0.60 6.34 4.83
N VAL A 40 -0.29 5.67 5.94
CA VAL A 40 -0.08 4.21 5.96
C VAL A 40 -1.37 3.43 5.72
N GLN A 41 -2.50 3.92 6.22
CA GLN A 41 -3.79 3.23 6.11
C GLN A 41 -4.76 3.99 5.19
N ALA A 42 -5.17 5.21 5.54
CA ALA A 42 -6.29 5.86 4.86
C ALA A 42 -6.01 6.11 3.37
N ILE A 43 -4.89 6.78 3.05
CA ILE A 43 -4.46 7.06 1.67
C ILE A 43 -4.19 5.74 0.93
N ARG A 44 -3.43 4.83 1.55
CA ARG A 44 -3.04 3.55 0.93
C ARG A 44 -4.25 2.69 0.58
N HIS A 45 -5.18 2.50 1.52
CA HIS A 45 -6.38 1.70 1.31
C HIS A 45 -7.31 2.35 0.30
N PHE A 46 -7.50 3.67 0.36
CA PHE A 46 -8.33 4.36 -0.63
C PHE A 46 -7.76 4.23 -2.05
N ALA A 47 -6.44 4.36 -2.23
CA ALA A 47 -5.80 4.18 -3.52
C ALA A 47 -5.98 2.75 -4.07
N THR A 48 -5.79 1.72 -3.22
CA THR A 48 -5.98 0.32 -3.59
C THR A 48 -7.46 0.01 -3.89
N PHE A 49 -8.37 0.52 -3.05
CA PHE A 49 -9.83 0.38 -3.23
C PHE A 49 -10.28 1.02 -4.54
N GLY A 50 -9.91 2.28 -4.78
CA GLY A 50 -10.28 3.01 -5.99
C GLY A 50 -9.74 2.35 -7.27
N LEU A 51 -8.50 1.86 -7.25
CA LEU A 51 -7.95 1.09 -8.37
C LEU A 51 -8.76 -0.19 -8.64
N GLY A 52 -9.11 -0.94 -7.60
CA GLY A 52 -9.91 -2.16 -7.75
C GLY A 52 -11.32 -1.90 -8.29
N ILE A 53 -12.00 -0.87 -7.76
CA ILE A 53 -13.31 -0.44 -8.26
C ILE A 53 -13.21 -0.02 -9.73
N PHE A 54 -12.22 0.79 -10.09
CA PHE A 54 -11.98 1.19 -11.48
C PHE A 54 -11.78 -0.01 -12.41
N LEU A 55 -10.96 -0.99 -12.02
CA LEU A 55 -10.72 -2.19 -12.83
C LEU A 55 -11.99 -3.01 -13.03
N ALA A 56 -12.82 -3.12 -11.99
CA ALA A 56 -14.10 -3.82 -12.05
C ALA A 56 -15.10 -3.10 -12.96
N GLU A 57 -15.24 -1.79 -12.83
CA GLU A 57 -16.13 -0.96 -13.66
C GLU A 57 -15.69 -0.90 -15.12
N ALA A 58 -14.37 -0.89 -15.37
CA ALA A 58 -13.81 -0.95 -16.72
C ALA A 58 -13.97 -2.34 -17.39
N GLY A 59 -14.45 -3.35 -16.65
CA GLY A 59 -14.66 -4.70 -17.17
C GLY A 59 -13.35 -5.41 -17.52
N ILE A 60 -12.25 -5.09 -16.83
CA ILE A 60 -10.96 -5.74 -17.07
C ILE A 60 -11.04 -7.20 -16.60
N ASP A 61 -10.73 -8.13 -17.50
CA ASP A 61 -10.55 -9.54 -17.13
C ASP A 61 -9.23 -9.70 -16.37
N ILE A 62 -9.33 -9.77 -15.04
CA ILE A 62 -8.20 -9.90 -14.13
C ILE A 62 -7.46 -11.24 -14.34
N SER A 63 -8.20 -12.33 -14.61
CA SER A 63 -7.55 -13.62 -14.87
C SER A 63 -6.70 -13.52 -16.13
N ARG A 64 -7.26 -12.92 -17.19
CA ARG A 64 -6.53 -12.76 -18.44
C ARG A 64 -5.37 -11.77 -18.32
N SER A 65 -5.50 -10.72 -17.51
CA SER A 65 -4.40 -9.79 -17.30
C SER A 65 -3.22 -10.46 -16.61
N LEU A 66 -3.48 -11.38 -15.66
CA LEU A 66 -2.45 -12.16 -14.98
C LEU A 66 -1.69 -13.09 -15.95
N ASP A 67 -2.37 -13.74 -16.90
CA ASP A 67 -1.72 -14.56 -17.94
C ASP A 67 -0.68 -13.79 -18.78
N LEU A 68 -0.93 -12.50 -18.99
CA LEU A 68 -0.12 -11.62 -19.83
C LEU A 68 0.90 -10.80 -19.04
N SER A 69 0.98 -11.02 -17.73
CA SER A 69 1.68 -10.14 -16.81
C SER A 69 3.10 -10.58 -16.47
N SER A 70 3.91 -9.62 -16.04
CA SER A 70 5.16 -9.89 -15.32
C SER A 70 4.87 -10.13 -13.83
N PRO A 71 5.79 -10.78 -13.09
CA PRO A 71 5.61 -11.04 -11.66
C PRO A 71 5.30 -9.79 -10.83
N ILE A 72 5.89 -8.63 -11.17
CA ILE A 72 5.61 -7.37 -10.45
C ILE A 72 4.16 -6.90 -10.61
N TYR A 73 3.57 -7.03 -11.81
CA TYR A 73 2.17 -6.70 -12.01
C TYR A 73 1.28 -7.67 -11.24
N ARG A 74 1.62 -8.97 -11.24
CA ARG A 74 0.89 -9.97 -10.44
C ARG A 74 0.90 -9.64 -8.95
N ILE A 75 2.06 -9.29 -8.38
CA ILE A 75 2.13 -8.82 -6.98
C ILE A 75 1.18 -7.65 -6.74
N GLY A 76 1.17 -6.67 -7.65
CA GLY A 76 0.29 -5.50 -7.58
C GLY A 76 -1.20 -5.87 -7.59
N ILE A 77 -1.62 -6.71 -8.53
CA ILE A 77 -3.00 -7.18 -8.63
C ILE A 77 -3.38 -8.07 -7.45
N ASP A 78 -2.47 -8.91 -6.95
CA ASP A 78 -2.74 -9.74 -5.77
C ASP A 78 -2.92 -8.87 -4.51
N MET A 79 -2.19 -7.75 -4.38
CA MET A 79 -2.41 -6.78 -3.29
C MET A 79 -3.79 -6.12 -3.39
N VAL A 80 -4.23 -5.74 -4.59
CA VAL A 80 -5.57 -5.19 -4.82
C VAL A 80 -6.63 -6.23 -4.50
N SER A 81 -6.48 -7.45 -5.03
CA SER A 81 -7.43 -8.55 -4.85
C SER A 81 -7.55 -8.96 -3.38
N ARG A 82 -6.42 -8.97 -2.64
CA ARG A 82 -6.41 -9.24 -1.20
C ARG A 82 -7.30 -8.28 -0.42
N LEU A 83 -7.32 -6.99 -0.76
CA LEU A 83 -8.17 -6.00 -0.10
C LEU A 83 -9.67 -6.41 -0.14
N PHE A 84 -10.17 -6.85 -1.29
CA PHE A 84 -11.57 -7.24 -1.47
C PHE A 84 -11.91 -8.62 -0.88
N GLY A 85 -10.91 -9.39 -0.45
CA GLY A 85 -11.09 -10.64 0.28
C GLY A 85 -11.13 -10.48 1.81
N GLN A 86 -11.03 -9.25 2.33
CA GLN A 86 -11.08 -8.94 3.75
C GLN A 86 -12.44 -8.34 4.17
N ASP A 87 -12.58 -8.02 5.45
CA ASP A 87 -13.79 -7.37 6.00
C ASP A 87 -13.95 -5.94 5.48
N ALA A 88 -15.01 -5.68 4.71
CA ALA A 88 -15.30 -4.39 4.14
C ALA A 88 -15.59 -3.30 5.20
N GLU A 89 -16.24 -3.65 6.30
CA GLU A 89 -16.61 -2.68 7.35
C GLU A 89 -15.35 -2.07 7.96
N LEU A 90 -14.34 -2.89 8.25
CA LEU A 90 -13.06 -2.44 8.78
C LEU A 90 -12.39 -1.37 7.90
N TYR A 91 -12.29 -1.60 6.58
CA TYR A 91 -11.62 -0.66 5.69
C TYR A 91 -12.42 0.63 5.50
N VAL A 92 -13.75 0.53 5.44
CA VAL A 92 -14.64 1.70 5.36
C VAL A 92 -14.51 2.54 6.63
N ASP A 93 -14.55 1.92 7.81
CA ASP A 93 -14.42 2.61 9.08
C ASP A 93 -13.05 3.30 9.22
N ILE A 94 -11.96 2.63 8.82
CA ILE A 94 -10.62 3.22 8.80
C ILE A 94 -10.56 4.47 7.92
N MET A 95 -11.21 4.48 6.76
CA MET A 95 -11.24 5.64 5.85
C MET A 95 -12.11 6.77 6.39
N LEU A 96 -13.21 6.44 7.06
CA LEU A 96 -14.17 7.40 7.59
C LEU A 96 -13.83 7.92 8.99
N ALA A 97 -12.87 7.30 9.68
CA ALA A 97 -12.59 7.48 11.11
C ALA A 97 -12.41 8.94 11.56
N THR A 98 -11.75 9.80 10.78
CA THR A 98 -11.52 11.21 11.15
C THR A 98 -11.65 12.17 9.96
N PRO A 99 -12.00 13.46 10.21
CA PRO A 99 -12.03 14.48 9.17
C PRO A 99 -10.69 14.65 8.43
N GLU A 100 -9.57 14.50 9.13
CA GLU A 100 -8.22 14.62 8.55
C GLU A 100 -7.97 13.52 7.50
N ARG A 101 -8.42 12.28 7.78
CA ARG A 101 -8.34 11.16 6.83
C ARG A 101 -9.18 11.43 5.59
N GLN A 102 -10.42 11.88 5.77
CA GLN A 102 -11.32 12.24 4.67
C GLN A 102 -10.74 13.36 3.81
N HIS A 103 -10.15 14.38 4.45
CA HIS A 103 -9.50 15.49 3.75
C HIS A 103 -8.28 15.01 2.93
N ALA A 104 -7.43 14.15 3.50
CA ALA A 104 -6.28 13.59 2.80
C ALA A 104 -6.70 12.74 1.58
N ILE A 105 -7.77 11.95 1.72
CA ILE A 105 -8.38 11.19 0.61
C ILE A 105 -8.85 12.13 -0.50
N GLN A 106 -9.53 13.23 -0.15
CA GLN A 106 -9.97 14.24 -1.12
C GLN A 106 -8.77 14.88 -1.86
N GLN A 107 -7.69 15.18 -1.15
CA GLN A 107 -6.45 15.71 -1.75
C GLN A 107 -5.77 14.70 -2.69
N LEU A 108 -5.81 13.41 -2.36
CA LEU A 108 -5.32 12.35 -3.24
C LEU A 108 -6.13 12.29 -4.54
N ALA A 109 -7.46 12.31 -4.44
CA ALA A 109 -8.33 12.32 -5.61
C ALA A 109 -8.08 13.53 -6.52
N ALA A 110 -7.98 14.73 -5.94
CA ALA A 110 -7.63 15.94 -6.69
C ALA A 110 -6.24 15.85 -7.35
N THR A 111 -5.30 15.13 -6.74
CA THR A 111 -3.99 14.86 -7.33
C THR A 111 -4.08 13.96 -8.56
N PHE A 112 -4.88 12.90 -8.52
CA PHE A 112 -5.10 12.06 -9.70
C PHE A 112 -5.78 12.80 -10.85
N VAL A 113 -6.78 13.64 -10.56
CA VAL A 113 -7.42 14.49 -11.58
C VAL A 113 -6.38 15.40 -12.24
N ARG A 114 -5.59 16.14 -11.45
CA ARG A 114 -4.55 17.04 -11.96
C ARG A 114 -3.52 16.30 -12.83
N LEU A 115 -3.08 15.12 -12.41
CA LEU A 115 -2.12 14.31 -13.17
C LEU A 115 -2.73 13.78 -14.46
N ALA A 116 -3.99 13.34 -14.44
CA ALA A 116 -4.71 12.90 -15.62
C ALA A 116 -4.86 14.04 -16.64
N ASP A 117 -5.19 15.26 -16.18
CA ASP A 117 -5.29 16.43 -17.06
C ASP A 117 -3.97 16.68 -17.80
N ARG A 118 -2.83 16.64 -17.11
CA ARG A 118 -1.50 16.77 -17.74
C ARG A 118 -1.22 15.68 -18.79
N VAL A 119 -1.64 14.44 -18.51
CA VAL A 119 -1.50 13.33 -19.47
C VAL A 119 -2.34 13.61 -20.72
N THR A 120 -3.60 14.01 -20.55
CA THR A 120 -4.51 14.28 -21.68
C THR A 120 -4.09 15.51 -22.50
N SER A 121 -3.43 16.50 -21.88
CA SER A 121 -2.87 17.65 -22.58
C SER A 121 -1.51 17.39 -23.23
N GLY A 122 -0.93 16.19 -23.05
CA GLY A 122 0.40 15.85 -23.56
C GLY A 122 1.55 16.64 -22.90
N ASP A 123 1.36 17.12 -21.67
CA ASP A 123 2.34 17.91 -20.92
C ASP A 123 3.47 17.04 -20.38
N ARG A 124 4.36 16.62 -21.28
CA ARG A 124 5.49 15.73 -20.98
C ARG A 124 6.44 16.33 -19.95
N ASP A 125 6.80 17.60 -20.12
CA ASP A 125 7.80 18.25 -19.26
C ASP A 125 7.23 18.52 -17.86
N GLY A 126 5.93 18.84 -17.76
CA GLY A 126 5.24 18.90 -16.47
C GLY A 126 5.23 17.55 -15.77
N LEU A 127 4.91 16.45 -16.46
CA LEU A 127 4.93 15.11 -15.87
C LEU A 127 6.33 14.69 -15.38
N ILE A 128 7.39 15.00 -16.14
CA ILE A 128 8.78 14.76 -15.70
C ILE A 128 9.12 15.59 -14.46
N THR A 129 8.63 16.83 -14.40
CA THR A 129 8.80 17.69 -13.24
C THR A 129 8.12 17.11 -12.01
N GLU A 130 6.87 16.64 -12.11
CA GLU A 130 6.16 15.97 -11.02
C GLU A 130 6.92 14.72 -10.54
N PHE A 131 7.49 13.94 -11.47
CA PHE A 131 8.31 12.77 -11.14
C PHE A 131 9.59 13.15 -10.38
N ALA A 132 10.31 14.19 -10.84
CA ALA A 132 11.51 14.68 -10.17
C ALA A 132 11.20 15.21 -8.76
N ASN A 133 10.08 15.92 -8.60
CA ASN A 133 9.63 16.42 -7.30
C ASN A 133 9.35 15.27 -6.33
N ALA A 134 8.66 14.22 -6.78
CA ALA A 134 8.42 13.03 -5.95
C ALA A 134 9.73 12.32 -5.58
N THR A 135 10.70 12.27 -6.49
CA THR A 135 12.01 11.65 -6.25
C THR A 135 12.74 12.29 -5.07
N ALA A 136 12.56 13.59 -4.80
CA ALA A 136 13.17 14.24 -3.64
C ALA A 136 12.64 13.66 -2.31
N THR A 137 11.37 13.25 -2.26
CA THR A 137 10.75 12.63 -1.08
C THR A 137 11.15 11.16 -0.93
N PHE A 138 11.22 10.41 -2.03
CA PHE A 138 11.51 8.96 -2.01
C PHE A 138 13.00 8.60 -2.11
N GLY A 139 13.86 9.54 -2.51
CA GLY A 139 15.21 9.25 -2.98
C GLY A 139 16.12 8.52 -1.98
N GLY A 140 15.90 8.70 -0.67
CA GLY A 140 16.61 7.95 0.37
C GLY A 140 16.25 6.46 0.41
N GLU A 141 15.01 6.13 0.04
CA GLU A 141 14.45 4.78 0.14
C GLU A 141 14.55 3.99 -1.17
N THR A 142 14.74 4.65 -2.32
CA THR A 142 14.67 4.00 -3.64
C THR A 142 15.61 2.79 -3.78
N LYS A 143 16.86 2.88 -3.28
CA LYS A 143 17.82 1.77 -3.38
C LYS A 143 17.36 0.54 -2.59
N ARG A 144 16.86 0.76 -1.38
CA ARG A 144 16.32 -0.29 -0.52
C ARG A 144 15.08 -0.91 -1.16
N ALA A 145 14.15 -0.06 -1.63
CA ALA A 145 12.92 -0.50 -2.26
C ALA A 145 13.16 -1.37 -3.50
N VAL A 146 14.08 -0.97 -4.39
CA VAL A 146 14.45 -1.77 -5.56
C VAL A 146 15.01 -3.12 -5.12
N TYR A 147 16.01 -3.12 -4.24
CA TYR A 147 16.64 -4.36 -3.77
C TYR A 147 15.62 -5.34 -3.13
N GLU A 148 14.81 -4.87 -2.20
CA GLU A 148 13.79 -5.71 -1.54
C GLU A 148 12.74 -6.21 -2.53
N SER A 149 12.28 -5.34 -3.45
CA SER A 149 11.28 -5.72 -4.45
C SER A 149 11.80 -6.75 -5.46
N ASP A 150 13.07 -6.65 -5.86
CA ASP A 150 13.71 -7.62 -6.76
C ASP A 150 13.76 -9.01 -6.13
N GLN A 151 14.08 -9.10 -4.84
CA GLN A 151 14.08 -10.38 -4.11
C GLN A 151 12.68 -10.99 -4.04
N LEU A 152 11.65 -10.18 -3.77
CA LEU A 152 10.25 -10.65 -3.77
C LEU A 152 9.80 -11.14 -5.16
N ILE A 153 10.18 -10.41 -6.22
CA ILE A 153 9.91 -10.77 -7.61
C ILE A 153 10.58 -12.10 -7.97
N GLU A 154 11.84 -12.29 -7.57
CA GLU A 154 12.60 -13.50 -7.84
C GLU A 154 11.97 -14.72 -7.14
N MET A 155 11.65 -14.60 -5.85
CA MET A 155 10.99 -15.67 -5.09
C MET A 155 9.64 -16.05 -5.69
N LEU A 156 8.82 -15.07 -6.08
CA LEU A 156 7.56 -15.36 -6.75
C LEU A 156 7.78 -16.07 -8.09
N SER A 157 8.76 -15.63 -8.87
CA SER A 157 9.08 -16.24 -10.16
C SER A 157 9.45 -17.72 -10.02
N LEU A 158 10.25 -18.06 -9.00
CA LEU A 158 10.61 -19.44 -8.67
C LEU A 158 9.39 -20.27 -8.25
N LEU A 159 8.52 -19.70 -7.41
CA LEU A 159 7.28 -20.36 -6.98
C LEU A 159 6.40 -20.71 -8.19
N LEU A 160 6.17 -19.76 -9.10
CA LEU A 160 5.34 -19.97 -10.29
C LEU A 160 5.93 -20.98 -11.27
N ALA A 161 7.25 -20.99 -11.42
CA ALA A 161 7.95 -22.00 -12.22
C ALA A 161 7.76 -23.41 -11.63
N SER A 162 7.75 -23.55 -10.30
CA SER A 162 7.53 -24.83 -9.63
C SER A 162 6.09 -25.35 -9.79
N GLU A 163 5.08 -24.48 -9.69
CA GLU A 163 3.67 -24.85 -9.88
C GLU A 163 3.37 -25.25 -11.33
N SER A 164 4.00 -24.57 -12.30
CA SER A 164 3.86 -24.88 -13.73
C SER A 164 4.40 -26.26 -14.09
N ASN A 165 5.50 -26.68 -13.44
CA ASN A 165 6.07 -28.02 -13.62
C ASN A 165 5.19 -29.11 -12.97
N GLN A 166 4.55 -28.84 -11.82
CA GLN A 166 3.65 -29.79 -11.17
C GLN A 166 2.31 -29.96 -11.89
N ALA A 167 1.86 -28.96 -12.66
CA ALA A 167 0.63 -29.04 -13.44
C ALA A 167 0.80 -29.79 -14.78
N GLN A 168 2.03 -30.18 -15.14
CA GLN A 168 2.36 -30.92 -16.37
C GLN A 168 2.65 -32.42 -16.14
N ASP A 169 2.68 -32.88 -14.89
CA ASP A 169 2.82 -34.28 -14.46
C ASP A 169 1.46 -34.87 -14.01
#